data_AF-Q207J5-F1
#
_entry.id   AF-Q207J5-F1
#
_cell.length_a   1.000
_cell.length_b   1.000
_cell.length_c   1.000
_cell.angle_alpha   90.00
_cell.angle_beta   90.00
_cell.angle_gamma   90.00
#
_symmetry.space_group_name_H-M   'P 1'
#
loop_
_entity.id
_entity.type
_entity.pdbx_description
1 polymer ?
#
loop_
_entity_poly.entity_id
_entity_poly.type
_entity_poly.pdbx_seq_one_letter_code
_entity_poly.pdbx_strand_id
1 'polypeptide(L)'
;MARNLLKNPNGEEMTDFWDLTENGGTQWCVEDMPGDCGHEFSNEAVTKFFSTSFELCLKRQTIELVAEGYAPVDLDSQPAVTIEDW
;
A
#
# COMPACT_ATOMS: atom_id res chain seq x y z
N MET A 1 12.43 -9.26 -13.71
CA MET A 1 12.40 -7.84 -13.31
C MET A 1 11.70 -7.78 -11.96
N ALA A 2 12.26 -7.06 -10.98
CA ALA A 2 11.56 -6.83 -9.73
C ALA A 2 10.38 -5.88 -9.98
N ARG A 3 9.22 -6.17 -9.40
CA ARG A 3 8.01 -5.33 -9.48
C ARG A 3 7.38 -5.23 -8.10
N ASN A 4 6.63 -4.17 -7.85
CA ASN A 4 5.79 -4.08 -6.66
C ASN A 4 4.66 -5.12 -6.76
N LEU A 5 4.46 -5.90 -5.69
CA LEU A 5 3.40 -6.90 -5.57
C LEU A 5 2.19 -6.39 -4.80
N LEU A 6 2.30 -5.25 -4.11
CA LEU A 6 1.16 -4.59 -3.49
C LEU A 6 0.26 -3.99 -4.57
N LYS A 7 -1.03 -4.23 -4.43
CA LYS A 7 -2.08 -3.60 -5.24
C LYS A 7 -2.51 -2.29 -4.58
N ASN A 8 -2.81 -1.29 -5.42
CA ASN A 8 -3.26 0.04 -5.01
C ASN A 8 -2.41 0.67 -3.87
N PRO A 9 -1.07 0.79 -4.04
CA PRO A 9 -0.19 1.26 -2.97
C PRO A 9 -0.37 2.75 -2.63
N ASN A 10 -0.94 3.55 -3.53
CA ASN A 10 -1.08 5.00 -3.42
C ASN A 10 -2.54 5.50 -3.36
N GLY A 11 -3.54 4.62 -3.45
CA GLY A 11 -4.96 5.00 -3.31
C GLY A 11 -5.65 5.43 -4.60
N GLU A 12 -5.07 5.21 -5.78
CA GLU A 12 -5.74 5.48 -7.07
C GLU A 12 -7.08 4.75 -7.21
N GLU A 13 -7.21 3.59 -6.57
CA GLU A 13 -8.43 2.79 -6.52
C GLU A 13 -9.12 2.92 -5.15
N MET A 14 -9.05 4.10 -4.53
CA MET A 14 -9.54 4.36 -3.17
C MET A 14 -8.96 3.35 -2.18
N THR A 15 -9.79 2.56 -1.49
CA THR A 15 -9.38 1.52 -0.54
C THR A 15 -9.46 0.11 -1.13
N ASP A 16 -9.66 -0.03 -2.44
CA ASP A 16 -9.71 -1.34 -3.08
C ASP A 16 -8.39 -2.10 -2.88
N PHE A 17 -8.50 -3.43 -2.79
CA PHE A 17 -7.40 -4.37 -2.50
C PHE A 17 -6.80 -4.29 -1.09
N TRP A 18 -7.29 -3.41 -0.23
CA TRP A 18 -6.89 -3.33 1.17
C TRP A 18 -7.98 -3.90 2.09
N ASP A 19 -7.56 -4.75 3.03
CA ASP A 19 -8.38 -5.18 4.16
C ASP A 19 -8.26 -4.14 5.28
N LEU A 20 -9.30 -3.32 5.48
CA LEU A 20 -9.33 -2.29 6.51
C LEU A 20 -9.64 -2.93 7.88
N THR A 21 -8.60 -3.34 8.59
CA THR A 21 -8.75 -4.04 9.88
C THR A 21 -9.20 -3.11 11.00
N GLU A 22 -8.84 -1.83 10.94
CA GLU A 22 -9.31 -0.78 11.86
C GLU A 22 -9.64 0.48 11.05
N ASN A 23 -10.74 1.15 11.37
CA ASN A 23 -11.24 2.27 10.57
C ASN A 23 -11.97 3.30 11.46
N GLY A 24 -11.31 3.77 12.50
CA GLY A 24 -11.89 4.66 13.51
C GLY A 24 -12.11 6.10 13.04
N GLY A 25 -12.80 6.90 13.86
CA GLY A 25 -13.02 8.32 13.64
C GLY A 25 -13.80 8.61 12.35
N THR A 26 -13.30 9.54 11.54
CA THR A 26 -13.78 9.83 10.18
C THR A 26 -13.32 8.83 9.13
N GLN A 27 -12.72 7.70 9.53
CA GLN A 27 -12.29 6.60 8.66
C GLN A 27 -11.07 6.96 7.80
N TRP A 28 -10.55 5.97 7.07
CA TRP A 28 -9.55 6.15 6.02
C TRP A 28 -10.09 7.07 4.92
N CYS A 29 -9.28 8.05 4.55
CA CYS A 29 -9.53 8.90 3.39
C CYS A 29 -8.41 8.72 2.37
N VAL A 30 -8.70 8.96 1.09
CA VAL A 30 -7.70 9.11 0.05
C VAL A 30 -7.72 10.55 -0.42
N GLU A 31 -6.56 11.19 -0.40
CA GLU A 31 -6.39 12.60 -0.71
C GLU A 31 -5.40 12.77 -1.87
N ASP A 32 -5.56 13.86 -2.64
CA ASP A 32 -4.62 14.23 -3.70
C ASP A 32 -3.36 14.89 -3.11
N MET A 33 -2.22 14.64 -3.74
CA MET A 33 -0.94 15.25 -3.38
C MET A 33 -0.80 16.64 -4.06
N PRO A 34 -0.31 17.69 -3.37
CA PRO A 34 -0.02 17.75 -1.94
C PRO A 34 -1.30 17.96 -1.10
N GLY A 35 -1.35 17.36 0.09
CA GLY A 35 -2.43 17.61 1.04
C GLY A 35 -2.40 19.02 1.63
N ASP A 36 -3.45 19.42 2.35
CA ASP A 36 -3.71 20.79 2.84
C ASP A 36 -2.53 21.46 3.58
N CYS A 37 -1.75 20.68 4.33
CA CYS A 37 -0.53 21.15 5.02
C CYS A 37 0.70 20.28 4.67
N GLY A 38 0.63 19.59 3.53
CA GLY A 38 1.68 18.71 3.02
C GLY A 38 2.68 19.41 2.12
N HIS A 39 3.60 18.62 1.59
CA HIS A 39 4.56 19.01 0.57
C HIS A 39 4.53 17.97 -0.54
N GLU A 40 4.98 18.34 -1.73
CA GLU A 40 5.04 17.42 -2.86
C GLU A 40 5.95 16.22 -2.53
N PHE A 41 5.53 15.04 -2.96
CA PHE A 41 6.37 13.86 -2.90
C PHE A 41 7.42 13.90 -4.01
N SER A 42 8.64 13.43 -3.73
CA SER A 42 9.76 13.55 -4.68
C SER A 42 9.56 12.74 -5.98
N ASN A 43 8.62 11.80 -6.00
CA ASN A 43 8.21 11.06 -7.18
C ASN A 43 6.87 11.59 -7.70
N GLU A 44 6.91 12.29 -8.84
CA GLU A 44 5.74 12.87 -9.50
C GLU A 44 4.67 11.85 -9.92
N ALA A 45 5.01 10.55 -10.00
CA ALA A 45 4.03 9.49 -10.28
C ALA A 45 3.15 9.16 -9.06
N VAL A 46 3.45 9.70 -7.87
CA VAL A 46 2.65 9.54 -6.65
C VAL A 46 1.73 10.75 -6.51
N THR A 47 0.49 10.58 -6.98
CA THR A 47 -0.54 11.63 -7.04
C THR A 47 -1.52 11.62 -5.89
N LYS A 48 -1.57 10.54 -5.10
CA LYS A 48 -2.50 10.34 -3.99
C LYS A 48 -1.82 9.70 -2.79
N PHE A 49 -2.45 9.81 -1.63
CA PHE A 49 -2.02 9.16 -0.39
C PHE A 49 -3.20 8.76 0.49
N PHE A 50 -2.95 7.88 1.45
CA PHE A 50 -3.91 7.47 2.45
C PHE A 50 -3.78 8.32 3.72
N SER A 51 -4.89 8.82 4.21
CA SER A 51 -4.97 9.66 5.41
C SER A 51 -5.75 8.95 6.51
N THR A 52 -5.21 8.99 7.73
CA THR A 52 -5.83 8.38 8.92
C THR A 52 -6.62 9.42 9.70
N SER A 53 -7.54 8.96 10.56
CA SER A 53 -8.37 9.84 11.37
C SER A 53 -7.83 10.01 12.80
N PHE A 54 -8.62 10.63 13.68
CA PHE A 54 -8.30 10.86 15.08
C PHE A 54 -8.40 9.60 15.97
N GLU A 55 -8.92 8.50 15.43
CA GLU A 55 -8.88 7.16 16.05
C GLU A 55 -8.10 6.21 15.15
N LEU A 56 -7.75 5.03 15.68
CA LEU A 56 -6.90 4.06 15.00
C LEU A 56 -7.47 3.63 13.64
N CYS A 57 -6.64 3.76 12.61
CA CYS A 57 -6.90 3.27 11.26
C CYS A 57 -5.76 2.34 10.84
N LEU A 58 -6.08 1.10 10.47
CA LEU A 58 -5.14 0.08 10.02
C LEU A 58 -5.66 -0.58 8.75
N LYS A 59 -4.76 -0.88 7.81
CA LYS A 59 -5.06 -1.61 6.57
C LYS A 59 -4.02 -2.70 6.33
N ARG A 60 -4.42 -3.79 5.68
CA ARG A 60 -3.58 -4.96 5.42
C ARG A 60 -3.77 -5.46 3.99
N GLN A 61 -2.71 -6.03 3.42
CA GLN A 61 -2.78 -6.83 2.21
C GLN A 61 -1.99 -8.12 2.41
N THR A 62 -2.54 -9.25 1.97
CA THR A 62 -1.86 -10.54 1.96
C THR A 62 -1.53 -10.91 0.53
N ILE A 63 -0.24 -11.13 0.26
CA ILE A 63 0.26 -11.46 -1.08
C ILE A 63 0.50 -12.98 -1.14
N GLU A 64 -0.19 -13.65 -2.05
CA GLU A 64 0.07 -15.06 -2.35
C GLU A 64 1.16 -15.17 -3.41
N LEU A 65 2.42 -15.35 -2.99
CA LEU A 65 3.57 -15.37 -3.88
C LEU A 65 3.46 -16.43 -4.99
N VAL A 66 2.87 -17.59 -4.70
CA VAL A 66 2.67 -18.64 -5.73
C VAL A 66 1.69 -18.17 -6.82
N ALA A 67 0.61 -17.49 -6.44
CA ALA A 67 -0.33 -16.91 -7.40
C ALA A 67 0.28 -15.75 -8.19
N GLU A 68 1.27 -15.05 -7.63
CA GLU A 68 2.06 -14.01 -8.31
C GLU A 68 3.16 -14.60 -9.23
N GLY A 69 3.27 -15.93 -9.31
CA GLY A 69 4.15 -16.64 -10.25
C GLY A 69 5.49 -17.09 -9.65
N TYR A 70 5.69 -16.96 -8.34
CA TYR A 70 6.91 -17.45 -7.68
C TYR A 70 6.79 -18.95 -7.42
N ALA A 71 7.63 -19.76 -8.06
CA ALA A 71 7.59 -21.20 -7.88
C ALA A 71 8.01 -21.58 -6.44
N PRO A 72 7.38 -22.58 -5.81
CA PRO A 72 7.74 -23.01 -4.45
C PRO A 72 9.23 -23.34 -4.29
N VAL A 73 9.84 -23.99 -5.29
CA VAL A 73 11.28 -24.33 -5.27
C VAL A 73 12.17 -23.09 -5.24
N ASP A 74 11.76 -22.00 -5.88
CA ASP A 74 12.50 -20.75 -5.84
C ASP A 74 12.32 -20.07 -4.48
N LEU A 75 11.13 -20.15 -3.87
CA LEU A 75 10.88 -19.61 -2.53
C LEU A 75 11.65 -20.37 -1.44
N ASP A 76 11.81 -21.69 -1.58
CA ASP A 76 12.61 -22.52 -0.67
C ASP A 76 14.10 -22.10 -0.65
N SER A 77 14.57 -21.48 -1.74
CA SER A 77 15.91 -20.87 -1.82
C SER A 77 16.06 -19.57 -1.02
N GLN A 78 14.98 -19.09 -0.38
CA GLN A 78 14.93 -17.90 0.47
C GLN A 78 15.42 -16.63 -0.25
N PRO A 79 14.79 -16.27 -1.39
CA PRO A 79 15.13 -15.04 -2.08
C PRO A 79 14.84 -13.83 -1.19
N ALA A 80 15.60 -12.75 -1.37
CA ALA A 80 15.38 -11.53 -0.61
C ALA A 80 13.97 -10.97 -0.86
N VAL A 81 13.29 -10.57 0.21
CA VAL A 81 12.02 -9.85 0.17
C VAL A 81 12.28 -8.43 0.65
N THR A 82 12.05 -7.46 -0.22
CA THR A 82 12.21 -6.03 0.09
C THR A 82 10.84 -5.41 0.32
N ILE A 83 10.70 -4.64 1.40
CA ILE A 83 9.48 -3.91 1.78
C ILE A 83 9.87 -2.46 2.04
N GLU A 84 9.09 -1.54 1.50
CA GLU A 84 9.24 -0.10 1.66
C GLU A 84 7.84 0.51 1.90
N ASP A 85 7.79 1.56 2.73
CA ASP A 85 6.58 2.34 3.04
C ASP A 85 7.01 3.80 3.28
N TRP A 86 6.11 4.75 3.06
CA TRP A 86 6.40 6.19 3.09
C TRP A 86 5.44 6.97 4.00
#